data_AF-A0A7R7AP28-F1
#
_entry.id   AF-A0A7R7AP28-F1
#
_cell.length_a   1.000
_cell.length_b   1.000
_cell.length_c   1.000
_cell.angle_alpha   90.00
_cell.angle_beta   90.00
_cell.angle_gamma   90.00
#
_symmetry.space_group_name_H-M   'P 1'
#
loop_
_entity.id
_entity.type
_entity.pdbx_description
1 polymer ?
#
loop_
_entity_poly.entity_id
_entity_poly.type
_entity_poly.pdbx_seq_one_letter_code
_entity_poly.pdbx_strand_id
1 'polypeptide(L)'
;MKVALDTNVLAYAEGVNGAEKRDIVLELLRNLPQEAAIVPVQVLGELYNVLARKAARPSPEARDALLSWRDAFPVAATTHDVMMMAADLATDHRFSIWDAVVLSTASQTGCRLLLSEDLQDGFTWGGVTVVSPFASPRHALLDALLGKSSE
;
A
#
# COMPACT_ATOMS: atom_id res chain seq x y z
N MET A 1 7.64 0.55 14.01
CA MET A 1 7.52 1.34 12.76
C MET A 1 6.31 0.83 12.01
N LYS A 2 5.57 1.69 11.29
CA LYS A 2 4.40 1.27 10.49
C LYS A 2 4.62 1.44 9.00
N VAL A 3 3.92 0.64 8.21
CA VAL A 3 3.95 0.62 6.74
C VAL A 3 2.53 0.72 6.20
N ALA A 4 2.32 1.54 5.18
CA ALA A 4 1.09 1.58 4.41
C ALA A 4 1.21 0.66 3.19
N LEU A 5 0.10 0.03 2.81
CA LEU A 5 0.01 -0.82 1.62
C LEU A 5 -0.73 -0.08 0.51
N ASP A 6 -0.17 -0.08 -0.70
CA ASP A 6 -0.80 0.48 -1.90
C ASP A 6 -1.67 -0.56 -2.65
N THR A 7 -2.47 -0.09 -3.61
CA THR A 7 -3.40 -0.90 -4.40
C THR A 7 -2.71 -2.01 -5.18
N ASN A 8 -1.56 -1.74 -5.82
CA ASN A 8 -0.85 -2.78 -6.57
C ASN A 8 -0.42 -3.95 -5.66
N VAL A 9 0.01 -3.66 -4.43
CA VAL A 9 0.42 -4.68 -3.45
C VAL A 9 -0.77 -5.59 -3.11
N LEU A 10 -1.93 -5.03 -2.77
CA LEU A 10 -3.11 -5.85 -2.47
C LEU A 10 -3.60 -6.62 -3.70
N ALA A 11 -3.56 -6.01 -4.88
CA ALA A 11 -3.92 -6.69 -6.12
C ALA A 11 -3.02 -7.89 -6.42
N TYR A 12 -1.72 -7.77 -6.16
CA TYR A 12 -0.78 -8.89 -6.31
C TYR A 12 -1.03 -9.99 -5.30
N ALA A 13 -1.30 -9.65 -4.04
CA ALA A 13 -1.70 -10.64 -3.04
C ALA A 13 -2.97 -11.42 -3.44
N GLU A 14 -3.89 -10.76 -4.14
CA GLU A 14 -5.07 -11.36 -4.77
C GLU A 14 -4.78 -12.15 -6.06
N GLY A 15 -3.52 -12.26 -6.47
CA GLY A 15 -3.11 -13.02 -7.67
C GLY A 15 -3.27 -12.29 -8.99
N VAL A 16 -3.57 -10.98 -8.96
CA VAL A 16 -3.50 -10.15 -10.18
C VAL A 16 -2.04 -10.10 -10.64
N ASN A 17 -1.81 -10.12 -11.96
CA ASN A 17 -0.47 -10.10 -12.57
C ASN A 17 0.43 -11.33 -12.27
N GLY A 18 -0.13 -12.48 -11.86
CA GLY A 18 0.55 -13.77 -11.87
C GLY A 18 1.11 -14.24 -10.52
N ALA A 19 1.53 -15.51 -10.47
CA ALA A 19 1.93 -16.19 -9.24
C ALA A 19 3.23 -15.65 -8.63
N GLU A 20 4.20 -15.25 -9.44
CA GLU A 20 5.50 -14.76 -8.97
C GLU A 20 5.35 -13.52 -8.07
N LYS A 21 4.68 -12.48 -8.56
CA LYS A 21 4.42 -11.26 -7.78
C LYS A 21 3.57 -11.54 -6.55
N ARG A 22 2.55 -12.40 -6.68
CA ARG A 22 1.71 -12.83 -5.56
C ARG A 22 2.54 -13.47 -4.47
N ASP A 23 3.39 -14.43 -4.80
CA ASP A 23 4.11 -15.21 -3.82
C ASP A 23 5.13 -14.33 -3.08
N ILE A 24 5.81 -13.39 -3.77
CA ILE A 24 6.68 -12.37 -3.16
C ILE A 24 5.91 -11.49 -2.18
N VAL A 25 4.77 -10.94 -2.60
CA VAL A 25 3.97 -10.05 -1.74
C VAL A 25 3.39 -10.81 -0.55
N LEU A 26 2.87 -12.02 -0.74
CA LEU A 26 2.34 -12.83 0.35
C LEU A 26 3.44 -13.21 1.36
N GLU A 27 4.65 -13.52 0.89
CA GLU A 27 5.80 -13.74 1.79
C GLU A 27 6.12 -12.48 2.59
N LEU A 28 6.17 -11.32 1.95
CA LEU A 28 6.43 -10.05 2.62
C LEU A 28 5.36 -9.76 3.68
N LEU A 29 4.08 -9.84 3.32
CA LEU A 29 2.97 -9.55 4.22
C LEU A 29 2.92 -10.50 5.42
N ARG A 30 3.25 -11.79 5.24
CA ARG A 30 3.32 -12.75 6.35
C ARG A 30 4.43 -12.45 7.34
N ASN A 31 5.51 -11.82 6.88
CA ASN A 31 6.66 -11.46 7.70
C ASN A 31 6.53 -10.05 8.32
N LEU A 32 5.51 -9.28 7.95
CA LEU A 32 5.22 -8.02 8.62
C LEU A 32 4.62 -8.27 10.01
N PRO A 33 5.02 -7.49 11.03
CA PRO A 33 4.30 -7.49 12.30
C PRO A 33 2.83 -7.10 12.07
N GLN A 34 1.91 -7.84 12.68
CA GLN A 34 0.48 -7.76 12.35
C GLN A 34 -0.10 -6.34 12.52
N GLU A 35 0.35 -5.60 13.53
CA GLU A 35 -0.10 -4.23 13.84
C GLU A 35 0.73 -3.15 13.12
N ALA A 36 1.75 -3.53 12.35
CA ALA A 36 2.62 -2.60 11.66
C ALA A 36 2.09 -2.19 10.29
N ALA A 37 1.22 -2.98 9.66
CA ALA A 37 0.65 -2.67 8.35
C ALA A 37 -0.68 -1.92 8.47
N ILE A 38 -0.86 -0.90 7.64
CA ILE A 38 -2.08 -0.09 7.52
C ILE A 38 -2.54 -0.11 6.07
N VAL A 39 -3.85 -0.20 5.86
CA VAL A 39 -4.47 -0.07 4.54
C VAL A 39 -5.25 1.25 4.47
N PRO A 40 -4.85 2.23 3.66
CA PRO A 40 -5.70 3.39 3.38
C PRO A 40 -7.04 2.95 2.77
N VAL A 41 -8.16 3.53 3.19
CA VAL A 41 -9.50 3.11 2.72
C VAL A 41 -9.67 3.28 1.21
N GLN A 42 -8.99 4.28 0.64
CA GLN A 42 -8.92 4.52 -0.81
C GLN A 42 -8.40 3.28 -1.57
N VAL A 43 -7.39 2.59 -1.01
CA VAL A 43 -6.80 1.38 -1.58
C VAL A 43 -7.83 0.24 -1.68
N LEU A 44 -8.76 0.14 -0.73
CA LEU A 44 -9.86 -0.84 -0.81
C LEU A 44 -10.81 -0.54 -1.98
N GLY A 45 -11.16 0.73 -2.18
CA GLY A 45 -12.01 1.14 -3.30
C GLY A 45 -11.36 0.89 -4.66
N GLU A 46 -10.07 1.16 -4.77
CA GLU A 46 -9.30 0.87 -5.98
C GLU A 46 -9.12 -0.63 -6.22
N LEU A 47 -8.84 -1.41 -5.15
CA LEU A 47 -8.77 -2.86 -5.23
C LEU A 47 -10.08 -3.46 -5.76
N TYR A 48 -11.23 -2.98 -5.29
CA TYR A 48 -12.53 -3.44 -5.80
C TYR A 48 -12.63 -3.26 -7.32
N ASN A 49 -12.23 -2.09 -7.83
CA ASN A 49 -12.22 -1.81 -9.26
C ASN A 49 -11.24 -2.72 -10.01
N VAL A 50 -10.06 -2.98 -9.47
CA VAL A 50 -9.07 -3.89 -10.06
C VAL A 50 -9.64 -5.31 -10.12
N LEU A 51 -10.21 -5.82 -9.04
CA LEU A 51 -10.76 -7.18 -8.99
C LEU A 51 -11.97 -7.34 -9.92
N ALA A 52 -12.90 -6.38 -9.90
CA ALA A 52 -14.11 -6.45 -10.70
C ALA A 52 -13.83 -6.25 -12.20
N ARG A 53 -12.94 -5.32 -12.57
CA ARG A 53 -12.70 -4.96 -13.97
C ARG A 53 -11.55 -5.75 -14.59
N LYS A 54 -10.38 -5.75 -13.96
CA LYS A 54 -9.15 -6.34 -14.51
C LYS A 54 -9.11 -7.85 -14.30
N ALA A 55 -9.50 -8.33 -13.13
CA ALA A 55 -9.55 -9.76 -12.83
C ALA A 55 -10.90 -10.41 -13.17
N ALA A 56 -11.87 -9.62 -13.65
CA ALA A 56 -13.22 -10.06 -14.02
C ALA A 56 -13.93 -10.90 -12.92
N ARG A 57 -13.61 -10.65 -11.65
CA ARG A 57 -14.25 -11.34 -10.53
C ARG A 57 -15.69 -10.87 -10.37
N PRO A 58 -16.64 -11.76 -10.04
CA PRO A 58 -17.98 -11.36 -9.64
C PRO A 58 -17.96 -10.33 -8.50
N SER A 59 -18.86 -9.35 -8.55
CA SER A 59 -18.96 -8.30 -7.52
C SER A 59 -19.05 -8.82 -6.07
N PRO A 60 -19.73 -9.94 -5.76
CA PRO A 60 -19.72 -10.52 -4.42
C PRO A 60 -18.32 -10.96 -3.97
N GLU A 61 -17.54 -11.59 -4.85
CA GLU A 61 -16.17 -12.04 -4.54
C GLU A 61 -15.23 -10.84 -4.34
N ALA A 62 -15.36 -9.79 -5.16
CA ALA A 62 -14.59 -8.56 -4.96
C ALA A 62 -14.92 -7.88 -3.62
N ARG A 63 -16.21 -7.88 -3.20
CA ARG A 63 -16.63 -7.39 -1.88
C ARG A 63 -16.03 -8.23 -0.75
N ASP A 64 -16.04 -9.55 -0.88
CA ASP A 64 -15.52 -10.45 0.15
C ASP A 64 -14.00 -10.33 0.33
N ALA A 65 -13.28 -10.04 -0.75
CA ALA A 65 -11.86 -9.66 -0.66
C ALA A 65 -11.67 -8.39 0.18
N LEU A 66 -12.45 -7.33 -0.08
CA LEU A 66 -12.39 -6.08 0.70
C LEU A 66 -12.65 -6.31 2.20
N LEU A 67 -13.62 -7.16 2.54
CA LEU A 67 -13.90 -7.54 3.93
C LEU A 67 -12.70 -8.26 4.56
N SER A 68 -12.09 -9.18 3.82
CA SER A 68 -10.92 -9.94 4.28
C SER A 68 -9.73 -9.02 4.60
N TRP A 69 -9.44 -8.04 3.74
CA TRP A 69 -8.37 -7.06 3.98
C TRP A 69 -8.65 -6.13 5.15
N ARG A 70 -9.89 -5.66 5.29
CA ARG A 70 -10.32 -4.84 6.42
C ARG A 70 -10.20 -5.59 7.75
N ASP A 71 -10.51 -6.89 7.76
CA ASP A 71 -10.46 -7.70 8.97
C ASP A 71 -9.01 -8.11 9.33
N ALA A 72 -8.12 -8.18 8.33
CA ALA A 72 -6.71 -8.52 8.52
C ALA A 72 -5.85 -7.33 8.98
N PHE A 73 -6.16 -6.10 8.56
CA PHE A 73 -5.33 -4.92 8.83
C PHE A 73 -6.15 -3.69 9.26
N PRO A 74 -5.60 -2.83 10.14
CA PRO A 74 -6.17 -1.53 10.40
C PRO A 74 -6.39 -0.72 9.12
N VAL A 75 -7.62 -0.22 8.92
CA VAL A 75 -7.98 0.62 7.78
C VAL A 75 -7.99 2.08 8.19
N ALA A 76 -7.26 2.91 7.45
CA ALA A 76 -7.17 4.34 7.70
C ALA A 76 -8.14 5.13 6.81
N ALA A 77 -8.95 6.01 7.40
CA ALA A 77 -9.91 6.82 6.66
C ALA A 77 -9.25 7.97 5.90
N THR A 78 -9.80 8.33 4.74
CA THR A 78 -9.49 9.59 4.06
C THR A 78 -10.31 10.70 4.67
N THR A 79 -9.67 11.57 5.45
CA THR A 79 -10.30 12.74 6.07
C THR A 79 -10.22 13.97 5.17
N HIS A 80 -10.95 15.03 5.51
CA HIS A 80 -10.83 16.33 4.84
C HIS A 80 -9.36 16.82 4.81
N ASP A 81 -8.66 16.69 5.94
CA ASP A 81 -7.28 17.16 6.06
C ASP A 81 -6.33 16.33 5.20
N VAL A 82 -6.55 15.01 5.09
CA VAL A 82 -5.82 14.16 4.14
C VAL A 82 -6.04 14.62 2.70
N MET A 83 -7.27 14.99 2.33
CA MET A 83 -7.53 15.49 0.97
C MET A 83 -6.81 16.81 0.69
N MET A 84 -6.76 17.73 1.65
CA MET A 84 -6.04 18.99 1.44
C MET A 84 -4.53 18.76 1.34
N MET A 85 -3.96 17.92 2.20
CA MET A 85 -2.57 17.48 2.10
C MET A 85 -2.26 16.80 0.76
N ALA A 86 -3.18 15.97 0.27
CA ALA A 86 -3.03 15.29 -1.02
C ALA A 86 -3.09 16.29 -2.20
N ALA A 87 -3.94 17.31 -2.12
CA ALA A 87 -4.00 18.35 -3.14
C ALA A 87 -2.70 19.16 -3.22
N ASP A 88 -2.12 19.52 -2.08
CA ASP A 88 -0.81 20.18 -2.00
C ASP A 88 0.29 19.28 -2.59
N LEU A 89 0.36 18.02 -2.15
CA LEU A 89 1.31 17.03 -2.66
C LEU A 89 1.18 16.81 -4.18
N ALA A 90 -0.04 16.70 -4.70
CA ALA A 90 -0.28 16.54 -6.12
C ALA A 90 0.17 17.78 -6.92
N THR A 91 -0.05 18.97 -6.38
CA THR A 91 0.37 20.25 -6.99
C THR A 91 1.90 20.37 -7.04
N ASP A 92 2.56 20.12 -5.91
CA ASP A 92 3.99 20.38 -5.75
C ASP A 92 4.86 19.28 -6.37
N HIS A 93 4.37 18.04 -6.38
CA HIS A 93 5.15 16.87 -6.78
C HIS A 93 4.58 16.10 -7.98
N ARG A 94 3.50 16.60 -8.61
CA ARG A 94 2.86 16.02 -9.81
C ARG A 94 2.38 14.57 -9.63
N PHE A 95 1.98 14.21 -8.42
CA PHE A 95 1.26 12.95 -8.19
C PHE A 95 -0.15 13.02 -8.77
N SER A 96 -0.70 11.86 -9.13
CA SER A 96 -2.16 11.78 -9.28
C SER A 96 -2.80 12.06 -7.91
N ILE A 97 -4.02 12.60 -7.90
CA ILE A 97 -4.69 12.92 -6.64
C ILE A 97 -4.90 11.68 -5.76
N TRP A 98 -5.12 10.51 -6.37
CA TRP A 98 -5.38 9.27 -5.66
C TRP A 98 -4.11 8.70 -5.03
N ASP A 99 -2.99 8.70 -5.76
CA ASP A 99 -1.68 8.35 -5.20
C ASP A 99 -1.30 9.30 -4.05
N ALA A 100 -1.58 10.60 -4.22
CA ALA A 100 -1.33 11.60 -3.19
C ALA A 100 -2.19 11.37 -1.94
N VAL A 101 -3.43 10.89 -2.07
CA VAL A 101 -4.29 10.51 -0.93
C VAL A 101 -3.70 9.32 -0.19
N VAL A 102 -3.22 8.29 -0.90
CA VAL A 102 -2.59 7.12 -0.29
C VAL A 102 -1.35 7.54 0.51
N LEU A 103 -0.45 8.34 -0.08
CA LEU A 103 0.75 8.82 0.58
C LEU A 103 0.46 9.76 1.76
N SER A 104 -0.53 10.66 1.61
CA SER A 104 -0.95 11.57 2.69
C SER A 104 -1.59 10.81 3.85
N THR A 105 -2.38 9.78 3.58
CA THR A 105 -2.95 8.90 4.61
C THR A 105 -1.85 8.13 5.34
N ALA A 106 -0.84 7.62 4.63
CA ALA A 106 0.31 6.97 5.23
C ALA A 106 1.06 7.91 6.18
N SER A 107 1.27 9.17 5.75
CA SER A 107 1.92 10.19 6.58
C SER A 107 1.11 10.49 7.85
N GLN A 108 -0.19 10.76 7.71
CA GLN A 108 -1.07 11.10 8.84
C GLN A 108 -1.18 9.97 9.88
N THR A 109 -1.09 8.71 9.44
CA THR A 109 -1.16 7.54 10.33
C THR A 109 0.18 7.17 10.98
N GLY A 110 1.22 7.96 10.72
CA GLY A 110 2.56 7.77 11.29
C GLY A 110 3.33 6.62 10.65
N CYS A 111 2.94 6.17 9.45
CA CYS A 111 3.76 5.25 8.68
C CYS A 111 5.10 5.89 8.33
N ARG A 112 6.13 5.06 8.22
CA ARG A 112 7.44 5.46 7.70
C ARG A 112 7.70 4.91 6.30
N LEU A 113 6.87 3.95 5.89
CA LEU A 113 6.96 3.29 4.60
C LEU A 113 5.61 3.30 3.90
N LEU A 114 5.62 3.44 2.58
CA LEU A 114 4.53 3.08 1.68
C LEU A 114 5.06 2.03 0.71
N LEU A 115 4.48 0.82 0.73
CA LEU A 115 4.83 -0.22 -0.23
C LEU A 115 4.05 0.00 -1.52
N SER A 116 4.76 0.30 -2.60
CA SER A 116 4.17 0.53 -3.92
C SER A 116 5.19 0.21 -5.02
N GLU A 117 4.74 -0.47 -6.08
CA GLU A 117 5.51 -0.62 -7.31
C GLU A 117 5.35 0.58 -8.26
N ASP A 118 4.17 1.20 -8.30
CA ASP A 118 3.82 2.21 -9.31
C ASP A 118 4.38 3.60 -8.97
N LEU A 119 4.64 3.86 -7.69
CA LEU A 119 5.23 5.12 -7.22
C LEU A 119 6.76 5.09 -7.29
N GLN A 120 7.36 6.27 -7.36
CA GLN A 120 8.82 6.41 -7.45
C GLN A 120 9.50 5.85 -6.19
N ASP A 121 10.19 4.72 -6.34
CA ASP A 121 10.99 4.10 -5.28
C ASP A 121 12.01 5.10 -4.69
N GLY A 122 12.11 5.14 -3.37
CA GLY A 122 12.95 6.07 -2.62
C GLY A 122 12.41 7.50 -2.51
N PHE A 123 11.27 7.84 -3.13
CA PHE A 123 10.62 9.13 -2.90
C PHE A 123 10.24 9.29 -1.43
N THR A 124 10.43 10.49 -0.88
CA THR A 124 10.10 10.77 0.52
C THR A 124 9.25 12.03 0.65
N TRP A 125 8.21 11.94 1.47
CA TRP A 125 7.35 13.07 1.81
C TRP A 125 6.62 12.82 3.11
N GLY A 126 6.42 13.85 3.93
CA GLY A 126 5.65 13.74 5.17
C GLY A 126 6.17 12.67 6.14
N GLY A 127 7.48 12.37 6.11
CA GLY A 127 8.11 11.31 6.92
C GLY A 127 7.87 9.88 6.42
N VAL A 128 7.28 9.70 5.25
CA VAL A 128 7.06 8.41 4.58
C VAL A 128 8.05 8.25 3.43
N THR A 129 8.65 7.07 3.32
CA THR A 129 9.46 6.66 2.17
C THR A 129 8.69 5.65 1.33
N VAL A 130 8.57 5.90 0.03
CA VAL A 130 8.04 4.92 -0.92
C VAL A 130 9.08 3.84 -1.15
N VAL A 131 8.68 2.58 -1.01
CA VAL A 131 9.55 1.42 -1.24
C VAL A 131 8.84 0.40 -2.13
N SER A 132 9.50 0.02 -3.22
CA SER A 132 9.05 -1.08 -4.05
C SER A 132 9.34 -2.42 -3.37
N PRO A 133 8.34 -3.32 -3.24
CA PRO A 133 8.55 -4.65 -2.68
C PRO A 133 9.44 -5.55 -3.57
N PHE A 134 9.69 -5.12 -4.82
CA PHE A 134 10.46 -5.87 -5.82
C PHE A 134 11.86 -5.30 -6.06
N ALA A 135 12.26 -4.25 -5.34
CA ALA A 135 13.58 -3.65 -5.48
C ALA A 135 14.69 -4.66 -5.07
N SER A 136 15.79 -4.66 -5.82
CA SER A 136 17.00 -5.43 -5.53
C SER A 136 18.24 -4.54 -5.69
N PRO A 137 19.00 -4.26 -4.61
CA PRO A 137 18.77 -4.72 -3.24
C PRO A 137 17.49 -4.13 -2.63
N ARG A 138 16.92 -4.82 -1.63
CA ARG A 138 15.74 -4.33 -0.90
C ARG A 138 16.13 -3.09 -0.09
N HIS A 139 15.19 -2.16 0.07
CA HIS A 139 15.42 -0.96 0.87
C HIS A 139 15.62 -1.29 2.36
N ALA A 140 16.63 -0.69 3.00
CA ALA A 140 17.03 -1.00 4.38
C ALA A 140 15.91 -0.82 5.42
N LEU A 141 15.03 0.18 5.25
CA LEU A 141 13.87 0.38 6.13
C LEU A 141 12.90 -0.81 6.09
N LEU A 142 12.73 -1.43 4.92
CA LEU A 142 11.85 -2.59 4.78
C LEU A 142 12.49 -3.83 5.41
N ASP A 143 13.80 -4.04 5.24
CA ASP A 143 14.50 -5.12 5.94
C ASP A 143 14.44 -4.95 7.47
N ALA A 144 14.66 -3.74 7.97
CA ALA A 144 14.52 -3.42 9.39
C ALA A 144 13.10 -3.68 9.92
N LEU A 145 12.07 -3.40 9.11
CA LEU A 145 10.68 -3.67 9.47
C LEU A 145 10.38 -5.18 9.53
N LEU A 146 11.01 -5.97 8.67
CA LEU A 146 10.89 -7.43 8.62
C LEU A 146 11.76 -8.14 9.68
N GLY A 147 12.45 -7.39 10.55
CA GLY A 147 13.36 -7.94 11.55
C GLY A 147 14.65 -8.52 10.97
N LYS A 148 14.95 -8.23 9.69
CA LYS A 148 16.19 -8.59 9.02
C LYS A 148 17.15 -7.42 9.20
N SER A 149 17.85 -7.37 10.33
CA SER A 149 18.98 -6.45 10.46
C SER A 149 20.02 -6.85 9.43
N SER A 150 20.42 -5.91 8.57
CA SER A 150 21.56 -6.06 7.67
C SER A 150 22.79 -6.48 8.48
N GLU A 151 23.28 -7.70 8.22
CA GLU A 151 24.57 -8.21 8.73
C GLU A 151 25.74 -7.37 8.24
#